data_AF-A0A7T5R5U4-F1
#
_entry.id   AF-A0A7T5R5U4-F1
#
_cell.length_a   1.000
_cell.length_b   1.000
_cell.length_c   1.000
_cell.angle_alpha   90.00
_cell.angle_beta   90.00
_cell.angle_gamma   90.00
#
_symmetry.space_group_name_H-M   'P 1'
#
loop_
_entity.id
_entity.type
_entity.pdbx_description
1 polymer ?
#
loop_
_entity_poly.entity_id
_entity_poly.type
_entity_poly.pdbx_seq_one_letter_code
_entity_poly.pdbx_strand_id
1 'polypeptide(L)' 'MKAPPFTNLAVFVLFFGLALIEAMQRGNWIGAALFLALGALSLWADFSKR' A
#
# COMPACT_ATOMS: atom_id res chain seq x y z
N MET A 1 -14.10 -3.48 -17.82
CA MET A 1 -13.27 -4.64 -17.43
C MET A 1 -13.17 -4.63 -15.91
N LYS A 2 -13.68 -5.66 -15.20
CA LYS A 2 -13.53 -5.74 -13.74
C LYS A 2 -12.04 -5.95 -13.44
N ALA A 3 -11.41 -5.01 -12.75
CA ALA A 3 -10.02 -5.15 -12.34
C ALA A 3 -9.88 -6.45 -11.51
N PRO A 4 -8.87 -7.29 -11.77
CA PRO A 4 -8.64 -8.45 -10.94
C PRO A 4 -8.37 -7.98 -9.51
N PRO A 5 -8.97 -8.59 -8.48
CA PRO A 5 -8.79 -8.20 -7.08
C PRO A 5 -7.32 -8.26 -6.63
N PHE A 6 -6.48 -8.99 -7.38
CA PHE A 6 -5.04 -9.10 -7.14
C PHE A 6 -4.24 -7.87 -7.54
N THR A 7 -4.72 -7.04 -8.45
CA THR A 7 -3.96 -5.87 -8.94
C THR A 7 -3.78 -4.84 -7.82
N ASN A 8 -4.81 -4.57 -7.02
CA ASN A 8 -4.74 -3.60 -5.93
C ASN A 8 -3.83 -4.09 -4.79
N LEU A 9 -3.83 -5.39 -4.48
CA LEU A 9 -2.90 -6.00 -3.53
C LEU A 9 -1.45 -5.92 -4.02
N ALA A 10 -1.20 -6.26 -5.29
CA ALA A 10 0.14 -6.22 -5.86
C ALA A 10 0.72 -4.79 -5.89
N VAL A 11 -0.09 -3.81 -6.29
CA VAL A 11 0.28 -2.39 -6.27
C VAL A 11 0.55 -1.95 -4.84
N PHE A 12 -0.30 -2.32 -3.87
CA PHE A 12 -0.04 -2.01 -2.46
C PHE A 12 1.31 -2.58 -1.98
N VAL A 13 1.59 -3.85 -2.22
CA VAL A 13 2.84 -4.50 -1.78
C VAL A 13 4.07 -3.85 -2.42
N LEU A 14 3.99 -3.48 -3.71
CA LEU A 14 5.06 -2.78 -4.41
C LEU A 14 5.33 -1.40 -3.81
N PHE A 15 4.31 -0.57 -3.65
CA PHE A 15 4.47 0.79 -3.13
C PHE A 15 4.80 0.82 -1.63
N PHE A 16 4.17 -0.03 -0.83
CA PHE A 16 4.47 -0.16 0.59
C PHE A 16 5.87 -0.73 0.83
N GLY A 17 6.28 -1.75 0.07
CA GLY A 17 7.63 -2.31 0.15
C GLY A 17 8.71 -1.28 -0.18
N LEU A 18 8.49 -0.45 -1.21
CA LEU A 18 9.40 0.63 -1.56
C LEU A 18 9.51 1.67 -0.44
N ALA A 19 8.37 2.09 0.13
CA ALA A 19 8.32 3.04 1.24
C ALA A 19 8.97 2.49 2.52
N LEU A 20 8.86 1.18 2.76
CA LEU A 20 9.50 0.50 3.90
C LEU A 20 11.02 0.49 3.74
N ILE A 21 11.52 0.20 2.53
CA ILE A 21 12.95 0.28 2.21
C ILE A 21 13.46 1.73 2.37
N GLU A 22 12.70 2.72 1.90
CA GLU A 22 13.03 4.14 2.09
C GLU A 22 13.07 4.53 3.57
N ALA A 23 12.10 4.09 4.38
CA ALA A 23 12.08 4.36 5.81
C ALA A 23 13.29 3.75 6.52
N MET A 24 13.70 2.55 6.11
CA MET A 24 14.85 1.86 6.67
C MET A 24 16.19 2.50 6.25
N GLN A 25 16.30 2.98 5.00
CA GLN A 25 17.54 3.58 4.49
C GLN A 25 17.70 5.06 4.84
N ARG A 26 16.62 5.84 4.82
CA ARG A 26 16.64 7.31 5.02
C ARG A 26 16.11 7.75 6.37
N GLY A 27 15.61 6.83 7.20
CA GLY A 27 14.93 7.16 8.44
C GLY A 27 13.56 7.83 8.22
N ASN A 28 13.00 7.74 7.01
CA ASN A 28 11.72 8.37 6.69
C ASN A 28 10.52 7.49 7.13
N TRP A 29 10.40 7.28 8.43
CA TRP A 29 9.32 6.49 9.05
C TRP A 29 7.93 7.09 8.81
N ILE A 30 7.86 8.42 8.64
CA ILE A 30 6.61 9.14 8.33
C ILE A 30 6.10 8.74 6.94
N GLY A 31 6.99 8.67 5.94
CA GLY A 31 6.65 8.22 4.60
C GLY A 31 6.08 6.79 4.60
N ALA A 32 6.74 5.86 5.29
CA ALA A 32 6.24 4.49 5.43
C ALA A 32 4.89 4.42 6.14
N ALA A 33 4.69 5.19 7.21
CA ALA A 33 3.41 5.22 7.93
C ALA A 33 2.27 5.77 7.07
N LEU A 34 2.53 6.82 6.28
CA LEU A 34 1.55 7.38 5.34
C LEU A 34 1.20 6.40 4.21
N PHE A 35 2.21 5.75 3.62
CA PHE A 35 1.98 4.72 2.59
C PHE A 35 1.26 3.49 3.13
N LEU A 36 1.55 3.08 4.38
CA LEU A 36 0.82 2.04 5.08
C LEU A 36 -0.66 2.43 5.24
N ALA A 37 -0.94 3.64 5.73
CA ALA A 37 -2.30 4.11 5.97
C ALA A 37 -3.11 4.20 4.67
N LEU A 38 -2.53 4.77 3.61
CA LEU A 38 -3.17 4.86 2.30
C LEU A 38 -3.44 3.49 1.70
N GLY A 39 -2.48 2.59 1.81
CA GLY A 39 -2.61 1.25 1.26
C GLY A 39 -3.57 0.36 2.05
N ALA A 40 -3.61 0.49 3.38
CA ALA A 40 -4.63 -0.14 4.22
C ALA A 40 -6.03 0.39 3.91
N LEU A 41 -6.19 1.70 3.70
CA LEU A 41 -7.46 2.30 3.26
C LEU A 41 -7.87 1.81 1.88
N SER A 42 -6.93 1.67 0.94
CA SER A 42 -7.21 1.15 -0.41
C SER A 42 -7.62 -0.31 -0.37
N LEU A 43 -6.94 -1.14 0.44
CA LEU A 43 -7.33 -2.54 0.65
C LEU A 43 -8.70 -2.64 1.33
N TRP A 44 -8.95 -1.79 2.33
CA TRP A 44 -10.23 -1.77 3.03
C TRP A 44 -11.37 -1.34 2.12
N ALA A 45 -11.16 -0.34 1.26
CA ALA A 45 -12.13 0.07 0.25
C ALA A 45 -12.43 -1.04 -0.77
N ASP A 46 -11.43 -1.81 -1.19
CA ASP A 46 -11.61 -2.96 -2.07
C ASP A 46 -12.36 -4.12 -1.40
N PHE A 47 -12.05 -4.42 -0.14
CA PHE A 47 -12.72 -5.46 0.64
C PHE A 47 -14.15 -5.07 1.05
N SER A 48 -14.41 -3.79 1.34
CA SER A 48 -15.73 -3.27 1.73
C SER A 48 -16.72 -3.18 0.55
N LYS A 49 -16.21 -3.20 -0.68
CA LYS A 49 -17.02 -3.18 -1.91
C LYS A 49 -17.39 -4.57 -2.44
N ARG A 50 -16.90 -5.64 -1.80
CA ARG A 50 -17.35 -7.03 -2.02
C ARG A 50 -18.52 -7.36 -1.12
#